data_AF-E6J2A9-F1
#
_entry.id   AF-E6J2A9-F1
#
_cell.length_a   1.000
_cell.length_b   1.000
_cell.length_c   1.000
_cell.angle_alpha   90.00
_cell.angle_beta   90.00
_cell.angle_gamma   90.00
#
_symmetry.space_group_name_H-M   'P 1'
#
loop_
_entity.id
_entity.type
_entity.pdbx_description
1 polymer ?
#
loop_
_entity_poly.entity_id
_entity_poly.type
_entity_poly.pdbx_seq_one_letter_code
_entity_poly.pdbx_strand_id
1 'polypeptide(L)'
;MARTSKRYIRKNEEQVQKVFYKAGVYTRLSSERKEEWREKSLSIETQVLCCKEYALKENIKVVNIYTDYEYSGTNFERPQFQEMMQDIRERRINCIIIRDLSRLGREYLEMGRLIDKVFPFLGVRFISVNDKVDTVKDLDSKKSFEVTLKNIINDMYAKDISVKIKTSKHNKARNGYFIGSVPPYGYKVVKLKEGQKLEVDENVRFIVEEMFRLTLEGKSQYEVAKHFNTKGYATGMVYYKTGRIYRQDGDPQWNKSTISKMLINRAYTGTLVQGVKQQNLAKGMKQQYVDESQHIIYENAHEPIISKEDFEKVLQGRADRLKNNAFGAEMHNFERDYENRYKGLIFNNATGKELYRRTRIYGKNHDRLHYSFQNDTCTGKIDNEVRVFIMERELDKAMSEKVAEFITKATSKTKLIERVSKRFSESIGKLNKDISKLKIKTEKEEFLIQKVYEEYSLGKVDREVYSLKREIALSHIATINNEVISVEKIVKDFERNKKTSIKWIKDVFLAKKVEKLPADLIHSLVEKIIVYGNHNFEIIFKFNMDSLMGGVEDE
;
A
#
# COMPACT_ATOMS: atom_id res chain seq x y z
N MET A 1 -51.57 39.40 -14.98
CA MET A 1 -52.46 38.93 -13.90
C MET A 1 -52.33 37.41 -13.79
N ALA A 2 -52.29 36.93 -12.55
CA ALA A 2 -51.90 35.58 -12.18
C ALA A 2 -53.07 34.57 -12.21
N ARG A 3 -52.67 33.29 -12.05
CA ARG A 3 -53.26 32.25 -11.17
C ARG A 3 -54.07 31.07 -11.79
N THR A 4 -53.45 29.88 -11.63
CA THR A 4 -53.97 28.60 -11.06
C THR A 4 -55.01 27.78 -11.85
N SER A 5 -55.14 26.45 -11.75
CA SER A 5 -54.54 25.40 -10.90
C SER A 5 -55.01 24.00 -11.38
N LYS A 6 -54.15 23.00 -11.15
CA LYS A 6 -54.41 21.54 -10.97
C LYS A 6 -55.87 21.11 -10.69
N ARG A 7 -56.39 20.18 -11.51
CA ARG A 7 -57.50 19.21 -11.24
C ARG A 7 -57.55 18.31 -12.50
N TYR A 8 -57.30 16.99 -12.53
CA TYR A 8 -57.58 15.90 -11.62
C TYR A 8 -56.52 14.80 -11.82
N ILE A 9 -55.82 14.40 -10.75
CA ILE A 9 -55.18 13.08 -10.66
C ILE A 9 -56.00 12.31 -9.63
N ARG A 10 -56.61 11.20 -10.05
CA ARG A 10 -57.33 10.25 -9.20
C ARG A 10 -56.42 9.81 -8.06
N LYS A 11 -56.91 10.02 -6.83
CA LYS A 11 -56.42 9.42 -5.60
C LYS A 11 -56.64 7.89 -5.72
N ASN A 12 -55.58 7.14 -6.00
CA ASN A 12 -55.53 5.73 -5.59
C ASN A 12 -54.96 5.74 -4.17
N GLU A 13 -55.85 5.72 -3.19
CA GLU A 13 -55.48 5.37 -1.81
C GLU A 13 -55.22 3.86 -1.79
N GLU A 14 -53.94 3.47 -1.85
CA GLU A 14 -53.52 2.13 -1.41
C GLU A 14 -53.76 2.06 0.11
N GLN A 15 -54.81 1.34 0.50
CA GLN A 15 -55.00 0.90 1.87
C GLN A 15 -53.85 -0.06 2.23
N VAL A 16 -52.77 0.48 2.78
CA VAL A 16 -51.72 -0.34 3.40
C VAL A 16 -52.31 -0.96 4.67
N GLN A 17 -52.68 -2.24 4.58
CA GLN A 17 -53.10 -3.07 5.70
C GLN A 17 -51.98 -3.03 6.75
N LYS A 18 -52.21 -2.38 7.90
CA LYS A 18 -51.23 -2.26 8.99
C LYS A 18 -51.01 -3.64 9.61
N VAL A 19 -50.00 -4.38 9.15
CA VAL A 19 -49.67 -5.72 9.68
C VAL A 19 -49.23 -5.58 11.13
N PHE A 20 -50.05 -6.06 12.06
CA PHE A 20 -49.74 -6.03 13.49
C PHE A 20 -48.86 -7.23 13.85
N TYR A 21 -47.58 -6.98 14.13
CA TYR A 21 -46.65 -8.04 14.52
C TYR A 21 -46.76 -8.37 16.01
N LYS A 22 -46.96 -9.66 16.30
CA LYS A 22 -46.96 -10.30 17.61
C LYS A 22 -45.64 -11.06 17.76
N ALA A 23 -44.72 -10.53 18.56
CA ALA A 23 -43.37 -11.09 18.71
C ALA A 23 -43.23 -12.02 19.91
N GLY A 24 -42.52 -13.13 19.71
CA GLY A 24 -41.83 -13.87 20.77
C GLY A 24 -40.40 -13.38 20.91
N VAL A 25 -39.98 -13.08 22.14
CA VAL A 25 -38.57 -12.77 22.44
C VAL A 25 -37.89 -14.06 22.89
N TYR A 26 -36.82 -14.47 22.21
CA TYR A 26 -36.06 -15.67 22.60
C TYR A 26 -34.70 -15.30 23.19
N THR A 27 -34.41 -15.81 24.37
CA THR A 27 -33.15 -15.59 25.08
C THR A 27 -32.54 -16.91 25.56
N ARG A 28 -31.21 -16.95 25.65
CA ARG A 28 -30.48 -18.16 26.04
C ARG A 28 -29.24 -17.84 26.87
N LEU A 29 -29.02 -18.63 27.91
CA LEU A 29 -27.79 -18.61 28.71
C LEU A 29 -27.06 -19.96 28.59
N SER A 30 -25.81 -19.95 28.13
CA SER A 30 -25.01 -21.16 27.90
C SER A 30 -24.24 -21.56 29.16
N SER A 31 -24.19 -22.85 29.47
CA SER A 31 -23.49 -23.47 30.62
C SER A 31 -21.96 -23.60 30.46
N GLU A 32 -21.40 -23.36 29.27
CA GLU A 32 -19.96 -23.54 28.94
C GLU A 32 -19.00 -22.48 29.50
N ARG A 33 -19.44 -21.55 30.35
CA ARG A 33 -18.55 -20.58 31.01
C ARG A 33 -18.65 -20.74 32.52
N LYS A 34 -17.86 -21.67 33.08
CA LYS A 34 -17.48 -21.61 34.48
C LYS A 34 -16.48 -20.46 34.66
N GLU A 35 -16.67 -19.71 35.74
CA GLU A 35 -15.80 -18.68 36.34
C GLU A 35 -16.08 -17.18 36.04
N GLU A 36 -16.53 -16.52 37.12
CA GLU A 36 -16.19 -15.19 37.67
C GLU A 36 -16.30 -13.89 36.86
N TRP A 37 -16.68 -13.91 35.58
CA TRP A 37 -16.95 -12.67 34.82
C TRP A 37 -18.41 -12.53 34.43
N ARG A 38 -19.30 -12.47 35.43
CA ARG A 38 -20.67 -11.94 35.25
C ARG A 38 -20.61 -10.42 35.09
N GLU A 39 -20.14 -9.95 33.93
CA GLU A 39 -20.49 -8.60 33.49
C GLU A 39 -22.02 -8.53 33.32
N LYS A 40 -22.65 -7.56 33.99
CA LYS A 40 -24.10 -7.31 33.97
C LYS A 40 -24.70 -7.27 32.54
N SER A 41 -23.88 -7.02 31.53
CA SER A 41 -24.18 -6.92 30.09
C SER A 41 -24.60 -8.23 29.40
N LEU A 42 -24.42 -9.39 30.05
CA LEU A 42 -24.75 -10.73 29.49
C LEU A 42 -25.94 -11.41 30.17
N SER A 43 -26.56 -10.77 31.16
CA SER A 43 -27.73 -11.34 31.84
C SER A 43 -28.90 -11.48 30.86
N ILE A 44 -29.76 -12.46 31.12
CA ILE A 44 -31.02 -12.65 30.38
C ILE A 44 -31.86 -11.37 30.42
N GLU A 45 -31.86 -10.65 31.54
CA GLU A 45 -32.56 -9.38 31.70
C GLU A 45 -32.12 -8.32 30.68
N THR A 46 -30.80 -8.17 30.45
CA THR A 46 -30.29 -7.23 29.43
C THR A 46 -30.67 -7.68 28.02
N GLN A 47 -30.70 -9.00 27.76
CA GLN A 47 -31.16 -9.53 26.46
C GLN A 47 -32.63 -9.21 26.21
N VAL A 48 -33.48 -9.45 27.20
CA VAL A 48 -34.91 -9.16 27.14
C VAL A 48 -35.16 -7.66 26.98
N LEU A 49 -34.48 -6.82 27.76
CA LEU A 49 -34.62 -5.36 27.70
C LEU A 49 -34.31 -4.83 26.30
N CYS A 50 -33.17 -5.24 25.73
CA CYS A 50 -32.76 -4.86 24.38
C CYS A 50 -33.81 -5.24 23.32
N CYS A 51 -34.35 -6.46 23.40
CA CYS A 51 -35.38 -6.92 22.46
C CYS A 51 -36.71 -6.18 22.63
N LYS A 52 -37.11 -5.87 23.87
CA LYS A 52 -38.32 -5.08 24.17
C LYS A 52 -38.21 -3.65 23.68
N GLU A 53 -37.07 -3.00 23.88
CA GLU A 53 -36.81 -1.64 23.38
C GLU A 53 -36.88 -1.59 21.85
N TYR A 54 -36.31 -2.59 21.17
CA TYR A 54 -36.40 -2.69 19.71
C TYR A 54 -37.84 -2.90 19.24
N ALA A 55 -38.57 -3.83 19.88
CA ALA A 55 -39.97 -4.09 19.55
C ALA A 55 -40.85 -2.84 19.72
N LEU A 56 -40.63 -2.05 20.78
CA LEU A 56 -41.36 -0.81 21.04
C LEU A 56 -41.07 0.25 19.97
N LYS A 57 -39.82 0.39 19.52
CA LYS A 57 -39.44 1.31 18.44
C LYS A 57 -40.08 0.95 17.10
N GLU A 58 -40.19 -0.35 16.80
CA GLU A 58 -40.75 -0.87 15.55
C GLU A 58 -42.28 -1.11 15.61
N ASN A 59 -42.93 -0.69 16.70
CA ASN A 59 -44.36 -0.85 16.93
C ASN A 59 -44.83 -2.33 16.87
N ILE A 60 -44.00 -3.23 17.40
CA ILE A 60 -44.22 -4.68 17.49
C ILE A 60 -44.69 -5.03 18.90
N LYS A 61 -45.78 -5.79 19.04
CA LYS A 61 -46.29 -6.22 20.35
C LYS A 61 -45.57 -7.49 20.79
N VAL A 62 -44.80 -7.44 21.87
CA VAL A 62 -44.22 -8.63 22.51
C VAL A 62 -45.33 -9.40 23.24
N VAL A 63 -45.53 -10.67 22.86
CA VAL A 63 -46.57 -11.55 23.41
C VAL A 63 -46.02 -12.48 24.47
N ASN A 64 -44.83 -13.05 24.25
CA ASN A 64 -44.21 -13.97 25.20
C ASN A 64 -42.67 -13.88 25.15
N ILE A 65 -42.01 -14.35 26.21
CA ILE A 65 -40.55 -14.36 26.36
C ILE A 65 -40.12 -15.79 26.70
N TYR A 66 -39.39 -16.40 25.77
CA TYR A 66 -38.90 -17.76 25.85
C TYR A 66 -37.44 -17.75 26.31
N THR A 67 -37.13 -18.45 27.40
CA THR A 67 -35.81 -18.37 28.05
C THR A 67 -35.25 -19.76 28.35
N ASP A 68 -34.23 -20.18 27.59
CA ASP A 68 -33.52 -21.43 27.87
C ASP A 68 -32.29 -21.19 28.77
N TYR A 69 -32.26 -21.84 29.94
CA TYR A 69 -31.14 -21.85 30.87
C TYR A 69 -30.28 -23.10 30.68
N GLU A 70 -28.95 -22.94 30.64
CA GLU A 70 -27.96 -24.04 30.64
C GLU A 70 -27.94 -24.97 29.41
N TYR A 71 -28.62 -24.59 28.32
CA TYR A 71 -28.62 -25.35 27.06
C TYR A 71 -27.48 -24.95 26.11
N SER A 72 -26.86 -25.96 25.49
CA SER A 72 -25.85 -25.78 24.44
C SER A 72 -26.45 -25.16 23.17
N GLY A 73 -25.64 -24.39 22.45
CA GLY A 73 -26.00 -23.84 21.14
C GLY A 73 -25.97 -24.86 19.99
N THR A 74 -25.59 -26.11 20.25
CA THR A 74 -25.28 -27.12 19.21
C THR A 74 -26.46 -28.02 18.83
N ASN A 75 -27.61 -27.97 19.52
CA ASN A 75 -28.83 -28.68 19.14
C ASN A 75 -30.06 -27.77 19.30
N PHE A 76 -31.18 -28.11 18.64
CA PHE A 76 -32.46 -27.38 18.73
C PHE A 76 -33.54 -28.09 19.58
N GLU A 77 -33.18 -29.18 20.26
CA GLU A 77 -34.02 -29.89 21.22
C GLU A 77 -34.04 -29.15 22.57
N ARG A 78 -34.59 -27.93 22.57
CA ARG A 78 -34.65 -27.08 23.76
C ARG A 78 -36.09 -26.76 24.13
N PRO A 79 -36.49 -26.88 25.41
CA PRO A 79 -37.90 -26.76 25.81
C PRO A 79 -38.54 -25.44 25.39
N GLN A 80 -37.88 -24.30 25.67
CA GLN A 80 -38.47 -22.98 25.39
C GLN A 80 -38.38 -22.60 23.91
N PHE A 81 -37.38 -23.10 23.20
CA PHE A 81 -37.35 -23.01 21.74
C PHE A 81 -38.49 -23.80 21.08
N GLN A 82 -38.76 -25.02 21.55
CA GLN A 82 -39.86 -25.84 21.04
C GLN A 82 -41.23 -25.23 21.36
N GLU A 83 -41.40 -24.65 22.55
CA GLU A 83 -42.60 -23.90 22.94
C GLU A 83 -42.80 -22.69 22.02
N MET A 84 -41.76 -21.91 21.75
CA MET A 84 -41.82 -20.81 20.77
C MET A 84 -42.23 -21.29 19.37
N MET A 85 -41.66 -22.42 18.91
CA MET A 85 -42.01 -23.00 17.62
C MET A 85 -43.45 -23.50 17.58
N GLN A 86 -43.98 -23.99 18.69
CA GLN A 86 -45.38 -24.38 18.80
C GLN A 86 -46.31 -23.16 18.72
N ASP A 87 -45.98 -22.08 19.43
CA ASP A 87 -46.71 -20.81 19.39
C ASP A 87 -46.71 -20.17 17.99
N ILE A 88 -45.65 -20.39 17.21
CA ILE A 88 -45.60 -20.02 15.79
C ILE A 88 -46.57 -20.87 14.96
N ARG A 89 -46.57 -22.20 15.13
CA ARG A 89 -47.47 -23.10 14.38
C ARG A 89 -48.95 -22.81 14.68
N GLU A 90 -49.25 -22.50 15.93
CA GLU A 90 -50.58 -22.09 16.38
C GLU A 90 -50.93 -20.63 16.03
N ARG A 91 -50.02 -19.91 15.36
CA ARG A 91 -50.15 -18.50 14.94
C ARG A 91 -50.41 -17.53 16.11
N ARG A 92 -49.98 -17.90 17.32
CA ARG A 92 -50.01 -17.03 18.51
C ARG A 92 -48.98 -15.90 18.37
N ILE A 93 -47.85 -16.18 17.73
CA ILE A 93 -46.82 -15.21 17.34
C ILE A 93 -46.52 -15.30 15.85
N ASN A 94 -46.12 -14.17 15.25
CA ASN A 94 -45.73 -14.05 13.83
C ASN A 94 -44.40 -13.29 13.65
N CYS A 95 -43.69 -13.05 14.75
CA CYS A 95 -42.36 -12.43 14.75
C CYS A 95 -41.49 -13.06 15.84
N ILE A 96 -40.20 -13.21 15.58
CA ILE A 96 -39.18 -13.64 16.55
C ILE A 96 -38.16 -12.52 16.68
N ILE A 97 -37.84 -12.14 17.91
CA ILE A 97 -36.80 -11.15 18.21
C ILE A 97 -35.75 -11.78 19.13
N ILE A 98 -34.50 -11.71 18.70
CA ILE A 98 -33.34 -12.10 19.50
C ILE A 98 -32.32 -10.98 19.56
N ARG A 99 -31.47 -11.00 20.59
CA ARG A 99 -30.42 -9.98 20.73
C ARG A 99 -29.31 -10.16 19.69
N ASP A 100 -28.81 -11.37 19.55
CA ASP A 100 -27.72 -11.75 18.65
C ASP A 100 -27.94 -13.20 18.16
N LEU A 101 -27.45 -13.53 16.96
CA LEU A 101 -27.66 -14.83 16.30
C LEU A 101 -27.14 -16.01 17.13
N SER A 102 -26.15 -15.77 17.99
CA SER A 102 -25.60 -16.78 18.89
C SER A 102 -26.63 -17.34 19.89
N ARG A 103 -27.76 -16.64 20.09
CA ARG A 103 -28.88 -17.12 20.90
C ARG A 103 -29.63 -18.25 20.23
N LEU A 104 -29.88 -18.14 18.92
CA LEU A 104 -30.63 -19.14 18.16
C LEU A 104 -29.88 -20.48 18.11
N GLY A 105 -28.61 -20.47 17.75
CA GLY A 105 -27.78 -21.67 17.68
C GLY A 105 -26.32 -21.37 17.31
N ARG A 106 -25.52 -22.43 17.20
CA ARG A 106 -24.14 -22.41 16.72
C ARG A 106 -23.95 -23.24 15.46
N GLU A 107 -24.91 -24.09 15.11
CA GLU A 107 -24.88 -24.87 13.88
C GLU A 107 -25.46 -24.04 12.72
N TYR A 108 -24.55 -23.46 11.95
CA TYR A 108 -24.85 -22.38 11.01
C TYR A 108 -25.67 -22.81 9.80
N LEU A 109 -25.52 -24.06 9.35
CA LEU A 109 -26.28 -24.60 8.23
C LEU A 109 -27.76 -24.76 8.58
N GLU A 110 -28.02 -25.23 9.81
CA GLU A 110 -29.38 -25.36 10.33
C GLU A 110 -30.01 -23.99 10.65
N MET A 111 -29.25 -23.04 11.20
CA MET A 111 -29.73 -21.67 11.43
C MET A 111 -30.08 -20.96 10.12
N GLY A 112 -29.21 -21.05 9.11
CA GLY A 112 -29.49 -20.49 7.78
C GLY A 112 -30.76 -21.11 7.19
N ARG A 113 -30.93 -22.43 7.28
CA ARG A 113 -32.16 -23.11 6.84
C ARG A 113 -33.40 -22.62 7.59
N LEU A 114 -33.33 -22.44 8.91
CA LEU A 114 -34.46 -21.96 9.70
C LEU A 114 -34.86 -20.53 9.31
N ILE A 115 -33.89 -19.63 9.21
CA ILE A 115 -34.14 -18.20 8.93
C ILE A 115 -34.53 -17.95 7.47
N ASP A 116 -33.91 -18.64 6.50
CA ASP A 116 -34.15 -18.38 5.07
C ASP A 116 -35.31 -19.19 4.50
N LYS A 117 -35.60 -20.37 5.04
CA LYS A 117 -36.61 -21.27 4.47
C LYS A 117 -37.79 -21.49 5.40
N VAL A 118 -37.55 -21.81 6.67
CA VAL A 118 -38.61 -22.26 7.58
C VAL A 118 -39.46 -21.10 8.10
N PHE A 119 -38.86 -20.05 8.66
CA PHE A 119 -39.61 -18.90 9.18
C PHE A 119 -40.37 -18.13 8.09
N PRO A 120 -39.80 -17.85 6.90
CA PRO A 120 -40.54 -17.20 5.82
C PRO A 120 -41.70 -18.06 5.30
N PHE A 121 -41.50 -19.38 5.17
CA PHE A 121 -42.56 -20.31 4.80
C PHE A 121 -43.72 -20.32 5.80
N LEU A 122 -43.42 -20.16 7.09
CA LEU A 122 -44.41 -20.04 8.16
C LEU A 122 -44.98 -18.61 8.31
N GLY A 123 -44.56 -17.66 7.47
CA GLY A 123 -45.00 -16.26 7.52
C GLY A 123 -44.47 -15.48 8.74
N VAL A 124 -43.33 -15.90 9.29
CA VAL A 124 -42.72 -15.31 10.50
C VAL A 124 -41.58 -14.36 10.14
N ARG A 125 -41.62 -13.14 10.68
CA ARG A 125 -40.52 -12.17 10.61
C ARG A 125 -39.47 -12.48 11.68
N PHE A 126 -38.22 -12.62 11.29
CA PHE A 126 -37.11 -12.86 12.21
C PHE A 126 -36.20 -11.64 12.31
N ILE A 127 -35.85 -11.26 13.54
CA ILE A 127 -35.07 -10.05 13.83
C ILE A 127 -33.92 -10.38 14.81
N SER A 128 -32.69 -10.03 14.42
CA SER A 128 -31.53 -9.95 15.33
C SER A 128 -31.10 -8.51 15.53
N VAL A 129 -31.18 -8.02 16.77
CA VAL A 129 -30.99 -6.59 17.09
C VAL A 129 -29.54 -6.13 16.87
N ASN A 130 -28.55 -6.86 17.40
CA ASN A 130 -27.15 -6.46 17.31
C ASN A 130 -26.53 -6.76 15.94
N ASP A 131 -26.97 -7.84 15.30
CA ASP A 131 -26.48 -8.23 13.97
C ASP A 131 -27.18 -7.46 12.85
N LYS A 132 -28.16 -6.61 13.20
CA LYS A 132 -28.98 -5.78 12.29
C LYS A 132 -29.62 -6.61 11.17
N VAL A 133 -30.14 -7.77 11.54
CA VAL A 133 -30.80 -8.70 10.61
C VAL A 133 -32.30 -8.53 10.76
N ASP A 134 -32.99 -8.34 9.63
CA ASP A 134 -34.45 -8.31 9.58
C ASP A 134 -34.95 -8.94 8.29
N THR A 135 -35.55 -10.13 8.41
CA THR A 135 -35.96 -10.93 7.24
C THR A 135 -37.03 -10.26 6.37
N VAL A 136 -37.70 -9.21 6.85
CA VAL A 136 -38.69 -8.46 6.06
C VAL A 136 -38.07 -7.22 5.41
N LYS A 137 -37.12 -6.55 6.06
CA LYS A 137 -36.46 -5.35 5.50
C LYS A 137 -35.37 -5.71 4.47
N ASP A 138 -34.78 -6.90 4.56
CA ASP A 138 -33.66 -7.32 3.71
C ASP A 138 -34.07 -8.09 2.43
N LEU A 139 -35.38 -8.29 2.19
CA LEU A 139 -35.94 -9.04 1.05
C LEU A 139 -35.56 -8.50 -0.34
N ASP A 140 -35.26 -7.19 -0.46
CA ASP A 140 -34.94 -6.56 -1.75
C ASP A 140 -33.49 -6.78 -2.23
N SER A 141 -32.62 -7.39 -1.41
CA SER A 141 -31.25 -7.69 -1.81
C SER A 141 -31.07 -9.19 -2.06
N LYS A 142 -30.86 -9.59 -3.33
CA LYS A 142 -30.48 -10.95 -3.77
C LYS A 142 -29.11 -11.43 -3.22
N LYS A 143 -28.61 -10.88 -2.11
CA LYS A 143 -27.52 -11.48 -1.34
C LYS A 143 -28.18 -12.44 -0.36
N SER A 144 -28.13 -13.74 -0.67
CA SER A 144 -28.49 -14.80 0.28
C SER A 144 -27.92 -14.43 1.65
N PHE A 145 -28.79 -14.34 2.66
CA PHE A 145 -28.44 -14.06 4.05
C PHE A 145 -27.33 -15.00 4.56
N GLU A 146 -27.27 -16.22 4.04
CA GLU A 146 -26.16 -17.18 4.21
C GLU A 146 -24.78 -16.57 3.91
N VAL A 147 -24.66 -15.70 2.89
CA VAL A 147 -23.40 -15.04 2.51
C VAL A 147 -23.02 -13.97 3.54
N THR A 148 -23.99 -13.20 4.02
CA THR A 148 -23.77 -12.20 5.07
C THR A 148 -23.37 -12.87 6.39
N LEU A 149 -24.03 -13.97 6.76
CA LEU A 149 -23.65 -14.81 7.90
C LEU A 149 -22.24 -15.38 7.76
N LYS A 150 -21.91 -15.99 6.62
CA LYS A 150 -20.58 -16.53 6.34
C LYS A 150 -19.49 -15.47 6.51
N ASN A 151 -19.73 -14.24 6.06
CA ASN A 151 -18.78 -13.14 6.20
C ASN A 151 -18.58 -12.71 7.66
N ILE A 152 -19.66 -12.54 8.41
CA ILE A 152 -19.58 -12.19 9.85
C ILE A 152 -18.84 -13.29 10.62
N ILE A 153 -19.11 -14.55 10.31
CA ILE A 153 -18.50 -15.72 10.96
C ILE A 153 -17.01 -15.80 10.63
N ASN A 154 -16.63 -15.64 9.36
CA ASN A 154 -15.23 -15.61 8.96
C ASN A 154 -14.45 -14.50 9.67
N ASP A 155 -15.05 -13.31 9.80
CA ASP A 155 -14.46 -12.20 10.55
C ASP A 155 -14.32 -12.53 12.05
N MET A 156 -15.31 -13.18 12.66
CA MET A 156 -15.24 -13.61 14.06
C MET A 156 -14.16 -14.68 14.29
N TYR A 157 -14.10 -15.72 13.45
CA TYR A 157 -13.06 -16.75 13.52
C TYR A 157 -11.67 -16.16 13.34
N ALA A 158 -11.49 -15.24 12.39
CA ALA A 158 -10.22 -14.55 12.18
C ALA A 158 -9.79 -13.78 13.44
N LYS A 159 -10.73 -13.11 14.13
CA LYS A 159 -10.46 -12.39 15.39
C LYS A 159 -10.07 -13.34 16.52
N ASP A 160 -10.80 -14.45 16.71
CA ASP A 160 -10.52 -15.42 17.77
C ASP A 160 -9.17 -16.12 17.55
N ILE A 161 -8.85 -16.53 16.32
CA ILE A 161 -7.56 -17.10 15.96
C ILE A 161 -6.44 -16.09 16.24
N SER A 162 -6.64 -14.82 15.87
CA SER A 162 -5.67 -13.75 16.13
C SER A 162 -5.38 -13.58 17.63
N VAL A 163 -6.42 -13.58 18.47
CA VAL A 163 -6.27 -13.50 19.94
C VAL A 163 -5.54 -14.73 20.48
N LYS A 164 -5.92 -15.95 20.07
CA LYS A 164 -5.26 -17.19 20.51
C LYS A 164 -3.78 -17.24 20.13
N ILE A 165 -3.43 -16.87 18.89
CA ILE A 165 -2.04 -16.80 18.43
C ILE A 165 -1.26 -15.77 19.23
N LYS A 166 -1.84 -14.59 19.50
CA LYS A 166 -1.20 -13.55 20.31
C LYS A 166 -0.90 -14.05 21.72
N THR A 167 -1.89 -14.64 22.39
CA THR A 167 -1.74 -15.19 23.75
C THR A 167 -0.71 -16.30 23.78
N SER A 168 -0.74 -17.23 22.82
CA SER A 168 0.26 -18.30 22.70
C SER A 168 1.67 -17.76 22.53
N LYS A 169 1.87 -16.74 21.67
CA LYS A 169 3.17 -16.08 21.47
C LYS A 169 3.65 -15.37 22.74
N HIS A 170 2.76 -14.68 23.47
CA HIS A 170 3.13 -13.99 24.72
C HIS A 170 3.52 -15.00 25.80
N ASN A 171 2.77 -16.10 25.94
CA ASN A 171 3.10 -17.16 26.91
C ASN A 171 4.45 -17.80 26.59
N LYS A 172 4.71 -18.13 25.33
CA LYS A 172 6.00 -18.66 24.91
C LYS A 172 7.15 -17.66 25.16
N ALA A 173 6.95 -16.38 24.87
CA ALA A 173 7.94 -15.34 25.16
C ALA A 173 8.24 -15.21 26.65
N ARG A 174 7.21 -15.28 27.52
CA ARG A 174 7.36 -15.24 28.99
C ARG A 174 8.07 -16.48 29.55
N ASN A 175 8.01 -17.60 28.84
CA ASN A 175 8.70 -18.84 29.21
C ASN A 175 10.11 -18.95 28.59
N GLY A 176 10.65 -17.85 28.05
CA GLY A 176 12.01 -17.83 27.49
C GLY A 176 12.15 -18.51 26.12
N TYR A 177 11.05 -18.83 25.43
CA TYR A 177 11.11 -19.32 24.06
C TYR A 177 11.21 -18.17 23.06
N PHE A 178 11.99 -18.36 22.01
CA PHE A 178 12.14 -17.45 20.89
C PHE A 178 10.91 -17.48 19.97
N ILE A 179 10.37 -16.31 19.63
CA ILE A 179 9.18 -16.16 18.78
C ILE A 179 9.52 -15.71 17.36
N GLY A 180 10.74 -15.22 17.14
CA GLY A 180 11.19 -14.74 15.84
C GLY A 180 11.34 -15.84 14.80
N SER A 181 11.28 -15.48 13.52
CA SER A 181 11.53 -16.41 12.42
C SER A 181 13.02 -16.50 12.06
N VAL A 182 13.76 -15.41 12.21
CA VAL A 182 15.20 -15.32 11.90
C VAL A 182 15.96 -15.05 13.19
N PRO A 183 16.88 -15.93 13.61
CA PRO A 183 17.67 -15.72 14.82
C PRO A 183 18.63 -14.53 14.66
N PRO A 184 19.05 -13.88 15.77
CA PRO A 184 20.19 -12.98 15.74
C PRO A 184 21.42 -13.68 15.18
N TYR A 185 22.23 -12.97 14.41
CA TYR A 185 23.44 -13.54 13.78
C TYR A 185 24.41 -14.09 14.83
N GLY A 186 25.03 -15.24 14.59
CA GLY A 186 25.81 -15.96 15.61
C GLY A 186 24.99 -16.98 16.42
N TYR A 187 23.67 -17.04 16.22
CA TYR A 187 22.79 -18.04 16.82
C TYR A 187 22.02 -18.81 15.74
N LYS A 188 21.62 -20.04 16.09
CA LYS A 188 20.70 -20.90 15.34
C LYS A 188 19.45 -21.18 16.17
N VAL A 189 18.34 -21.48 15.48
CA VAL A 189 17.08 -21.85 16.14
C VAL A 189 17.00 -23.36 16.28
N VAL A 190 16.82 -23.83 17.51
CA VAL A 190 16.50 -25.24 17.79
C VAL A 190 15.03 -25.36 18.18
N LYS A 191 14.33 -26.29 17.51
CA LYS A 191 12.90 -26.56 17.75
C LYS A 191 12.76 -27.64 18.81
N LEU A 192 12.14 -27.29 19.92
CA LEU A 192 11.73 -28.18 21.00
C LEU A 192 10.22 -28.46 20.89
N LYS A 193 9.72 -29.44 21.64
CA LYS A 193 8.27 -29.77 21.69
C LYS A 193 7.43 -28.56 22.12
N GLU A 194 7.93 -27.75 23.05
CA GLU A 194 7.19 -26.65 23.68
C GLU A 194 7.36 -25.30 22.94
N GLY A 195 8.46 -25.13 22.21
CA GLY A 195 8.83 -23.87 21.59
C GLY A 195 10.18 -23.89 20.89
N GLN A 196 10.69 -22.71 20.57
CA GLN A 196 11.99 -22.54 19.92
C GLN A 196 12.98 -21.95 20.93
N LYS A 197 14.23 -22.38 20.90
CA LYS A 197 15.33 -21.76 21.67
C LYS A 197 16.44 -21.35 20.73
N LEU A 198 17.22 -20.36 21.17
CA LEU A 198 18.45 -19.96 20.51
C LEU A 198 19.59 -20.81 21.07
N GLU A 199 20.45 -21.30 20.18
CA GLU A 199 21.73 -21.92 20.52
C GLU A 199 22.83 -21.21 19.75
N VAL A 200 24.04 -21.19 20.32
CA VAL A 200 25.21 -20.58 19.68
C VAL A 200 25.53 -21.35 18.40
N ASP A 201 25.82 -20.60 17.34
CA ASP A 201 26.33 -21.14 16.09
C ASP A 201 27.85 -20.98 16.04
N GLU A 202 28.55 -22.05 16.42
CA GLU A 202 30.01 -22.08 16.49
C GLU A 202 30.70 -21.70 15.17
N ASN A 203 30.03 -21.86 14.02
CA ASN A 203 30.61 -21.52 12.72
C ASN A 203 30.75 -20.01 12.50
N VAL A 204 29.96 -19.19 13.18
CA VAL A 204 29.93 -17.72 12.96
C VAL A 204 30.02 -16.91 14.25
N ARG A 205 30.03 -17.56 15.42
CA ARG A 205 30.24 -16.95 16.74
C ARG A 205 31.42 -15.99 16.76
N PHE A 206 32.56 -16.41 16.20
CA PHE A 206 33.80 -15.62 16.17
C PHE A 206 33.64 -14.25 15.49
N ILE A 207 32.72 -14.12 14.51
CA ILE A 207 32.47 -12.85 13.81
C ILE A 207 31.74 -11.87 14.74
N VAL A 208 30.84 -12.37 15.59
CA VAL A 208 30.17 -11.55 16.61
C VAL A 208 31.16 -11.13 17.67
N GLU A 209 31.98 -12.05 18.18
CA GLU A 209 33.04 -11.73 19.16
C GLU A 209 34.03 -10.69 18.61
N GLU A 210 34.47 -10.86 17.36
CA GLU A 210 35.32 -9.88 16.68
C GLU A 210 34.64 -8.51 16.55
N MET A 211 33.33 -8.46 16.27
CA MET A 211 32.57 -7.21 16.17
C MET A 211 32.59 -6.42 17.49
N PHE A 212 32.34 -7.10 18.61
CA PHE A 212 32.34 -6.47 19.93
C PHE A 212 33.76 -6.07 20.34
N ARG A 213 34.75 -6.94 20.13
CA ARG A 213 36.17 -6.66 20.40
C ARG A 213 36.66 -5.40 19.67
N LEU A 214 36.47 -5.31 18.35
CA LEU A 214 36.88 -4.14 17.57
C LEU A 214 36.18 -2.86 18.04
N THR A 215 34.93 -2.96 18.49
CA THR A 215 34.19 -1.81 19.01
C THR A 215 34.76 -1.31 20.34
N LEU A 216 35.11 -2.25 21.23
CA LEU A 216 35.79 -1.98 22.51
C LEU A 216 37.18 -1.37 22.31
N GLU A 217 37.91 -1.79 21.27
CA GLU A 217 39.19 -1.20 20.85
C GLU A 217 39.08 0.22 20.29
N GLY A 218 37.88 0.79 20.20
CA GLY A 218 37.68 2.17 19.75
C GLY A 218 37.20 2.31 18.32
N LYS A 219 37.12 1.23 17.53
CA LYS A 219 36.70 1.31 16.13
C LYS A 219 35.25 1.79 16.02
N SER A 220 34.99 2.64 15.03
CA SER A 220 33.65 3.09 14.68
C SER A 220 32.87 1.98 13.98
N GLN A 221 31.52 2.03 14.02
CA GLN A 221 30.71 1.02 13.32
C GLN A 221 30.96 1.01 11.79
N TYR A 222 31.39 2.14 11.23
CA TYR A 222 31.82 2.25 9.84
C TYR A 222 33.10 1.43 9.59
N GLU A 223 34.12 1.59 10.43
CA GLU A 223 35.37 0.84 10.31
C GLU A 223 35.14 -0.66 10.50
N VAL A 224 34.31 -1.06 11.47
CA VAL A 224 33.95 -2.47 11.68
C VAL A 224 33.22 -3.05 10.45
N ALA A 225 32.26 -2.32 9.89
CA ALA A 225 31.58 -2.74 8.66
C ALA A 225 32.56 -2.86 7.48
N LYS A 226 33.48 -1.89 7.32
CA LYS A 226 34.51 -1.92 6.28
C LYS A 226 35.44 -3.13 6.45
N HIS A 227 35.91 -3.38 7.67
CA HIS A 227 36.75 -4.52 8.01
C HIS A 227 36.09 -5.85 7.65
N PHE A 228 34.81 -6.04 7.99
CA PHE A 228 34.07 -7.25 7.66
C PHE A 228 33.81 -7.40 6.17
N ASN A 229 33.57 -6.29 5.47
CA ASN A 229 33.47 -6.32 4.02
C ASN A 229 34.80 -6.70 3.36
N THR A 230 35.94 -6.24 3.90
CA THR A 230 37.28 -6.52 3.36
C THR A 230 37.64 -7.99 3.57
N LYS A 231 37.29 -8.55 4.73
CA LYS A 231 37.40 -9.99 4.99
C LYS A 231 36.40 -10.84 4.18
N GLY A 232 35.42 -10.22 3.53
CA GLY A 232 34.43 -10.92 2.72
C GLY A 232 33.38 -11.67 3.53
N TYR A 233 33.18 -11.38 4.82
CA TYR A 233 32.19 -12.10 5.64
C TYR A 233 30.76 -11.84 5.17
N ALA A 234 29.96 -12.91 5.13
CA ALA A 234 28.54 -12.88 4.81
C ALA A 234 27.76 -12.09 5.86
N THR A 235 26.78 -11.32 5.40
CA THR A 235 25.83 -10.65 6.31
C THR A 235 24.87 -11.68 6.89
N GLY A 236 24.25 -11.37 8.04
CA GLY A 236 23.43 -12.36 8.74
C GLY A 236 22.27 -12.96 7.93
N MET A 237 21.65 -12.19 7.04
CA MET A 237 20.59 -12.73 6.18
C MET A 237 21.13 -13.65 5.08
N VAL A 238 22.31 -13.34 4.53
CA VAL A 238 22.97 -14.18 3.52
C VAL A 238 23.38 -15.51 4.14
N TYR A 239 24.03 -15.46 5.30
CA TYR A 239 24.39 -16.65 6.07
C TYR A 239 23.15 -17.49 6.42
N TYR A 240 22.10 -16.88 6.98
CA TYR A 240 20.87 -17.59 7.34
C TYR A 240 20.22 -18.31 6.14
N LYS A 241 20.28 -17.73 4.94
CA LYS A 241 19.72 -18.34 3.72
C LYS A 241 20.60 -19.40 3.08
N THR A 242 21.92 -19.24 3.16
CA THR A 242 22.87 -20.00 2.33
C THR A 242 23.82 -20.90 3.13
N GLY A 243 23.96 -20.67 4.43
CA GLY A 243 24.98 -21.29 5.29
C GLY A 243 26.42 -20.83 5.00
N ARG A 244 26.63 -19.89 4.06
CA ARG A 244 27.97 -19.48 3.64
C ARG A 244 28.54 -18.42 4.56
N ILE A 245 29.73 -18.67 5.12
CA ILE A 245 30.46 -17.73 5.97
C ILE A 245 30.99 -16.53 5.16
N TYR A 246 31.29 -16.74 3.88
CA TYR A 246 31.82 -15.72 2.97
C TYR A 246 30.79 -15.31 1.92
N ARG A 247 30.86 -14.04 1.51
CA ARG A 247 30.03 -13.45 0.45
C ARG A 247 30.48 -13.93 -0.92
N GLN A 248 29.53 -13.95 -1.85
CA GLN A 248 29.78 -14.04 -3.29
C GLN A 248 29.45 -12.71 -3.98
N ASP A 249 29.81 -12.61 -5.26
CA ASP A 249 29.49 -11.45 -6.07
C ASP A 249 27.97 -11.23 -6.14
N GLY A 250 27.55 -9.98 -5.93
CA GLY A 250 26.15 -9.59 -5.81
C GLY A 250 25.54 -9.72 -4.41
N ASP A 251 26.22 -10.38 -3.45
CA ASP A 251 25.71 -10.45 -2.06
C ASP A 251 25.77 -9.08 -1.36
N PRO A 252 24.78 -8.74 -0.52
CA PRO A 252 24.79 -7.51 0.24
C PRO A 252 25.97 -7.42 1.22
N GLN A 253 26.60 -6.25 1.24
CA GLN A 253 27.69 -5.88 2.13
C GLN A 253 27.21 -5.47 3.53
N TRP A 254 28.07 -5.63 4.53
CA TRP A 254 27.90 -5.09 5.87
C TRP A 254 27.75 -3.57 5.83
N ASN A 255 26.87 -3.05 6.69
CA ASN A 255 26.60 -1.62 6.83
C ASN A 255 26.73 -1.24 8.30
N LYS A 256 27.29 -0.06 8.59
CA LYS A 256 27.35 0.52 9.94
C LYS A 256 26.02 0.47 10.70
N SER A 257 24.89 0.60 10.02
CA SER A 257 23.56 0.54 10.64
C SER A 257 23.19 -0.86 11.12
N THR A 258 23.60 -1.91 10.39
CA THR A 258 23.45 -3.31 10.82
C THR A 258 24.33 -3.60 12.03
N ILE A 259 25.61 -3.19 11.97
CA ILE A 259 26.54 -3.27 13.11
C ILE A 259 25.95 -2.54 14.33
N SER A 260 25.45 -1.33 14.12
CA SER A 260 24.83 -0.52 15.18
C SER A 260 23.68 -1.24 15.88
N LYS A 261 22.78 -1.88 15.11
CA LYS A 261 21.65 -2.67 15.65
C LYS A 261 22.11 -3.92 16.40
N MET A 262 23.18 -4.57 15.94
CA MET A 262 23.72 -5.76 16.61
C MET A 262 24.35 -5.40 17.95
N LEU A 263 25.12 -4.32 18.01
CA LEU A 263 25.79 -3.88 19.25
C LEU A 263 24.84 -3.47 20.38
N ILE A 264 23.56 -3.20 20.08
CA ILE A 264 22.53 -2.89 21.09
C ILE A 264 21.56 -4.06 21.36
N ASN A 265 21.76 -5.20 20.68
CA ASN A 265 20.85 -6.33 20.82
C ASN A 265 21.22 -7.17 22.06
N ARG A 266 20.37 -7.10 23.09
CA ARG A 266 20.53 -7.85 24.35
C ARG A 266 20.52 -9.37 24.18
N ALA A 267 20.13 -9.89 23.01
CA ALA A 267 20.26 -11.32 22.73
C ALA A 267 21.72 -11.81 22.81
N TYR A 268 22.72 -10.95 22.59
CA TYR A 268 24.13 -11.36 22.71
C TYR A 268 24.58 -11.65 24.15
N THR A 269 23.82 -11.18 25.15
CA THR A 269 24.07 -11.43 26.58
C THR A 269 23.14 -12.48 27.18
N GLY A 270 22.54 -13.34 26.35
CA GLY A 270 21.60 -14.38 26.79
C GLY A 270 20.20 -13.86 27.16
N THR A 271 19.89 -12.59 26.85
CA THR A 271 18.60 -11.96 27.22
C THR A 271 17.68 -11.82 26.01
N LEU A 272 16.47 -12.38 26.09
CA LEU A 272 15.44 -12.19 25.05
C LEU A 272 14.54 -11.01 25.39
N VAL A 273 14.52 -10.01 24.50
CA VAL A 273 13.57 -8.88 24.55
C VAL A 273 12.53 -9.09 23.45
N GLN A 274 11.30 -9.39 23.84
CA GLN A 274 10.21 -9.77 22.93
C GLN A 274 8.95 -8.94 23.22
N GLY A 275 7.95 -9.01 22.34
CA GLY A 275 6.71 -8.24 22.52
C GLY A 275 6.82 -6.74 22.19
N VAL A 276 7.94 -6.28 21.62
CA VAL A 276 8.23 -4.86 21.28
C VAL A 276 7.25 -4.20 20.30
N LYS A 277 6.42 -5.00 19.62
CA LYS A 277 5.37 -4.52 18.72
C LYS A 277 4.05 -5.20 19.06
N GLN A 278 2.97 -4.41 19.04
CA GLN A 278 1.62 -4.91 19.20
C GLN A 278 0.79 -4.62 17.96
N GLN A 279 -0.05 -5.58 17.59
CA GLN A 279 -1.07 -5.43 16.55
C GLN A 279 -2.38 -6.00 17.11
N ASN A 280 -3.51 -5.36 16.78
CA ASN A 280 -4.83 -5.88 17.12
C ASN A 280 -5.81 -5.61 15.97
N LEU A 281 -5.84 -6.53 15.01
CA LEU A 281 -6.73 -6.46 13.86
C LEU A 281 -8.21 -6.47 14.27
N ALA A 282 -8.55 -7.15 15.36
CA ALA A 282 -9.92 -7.21 15.88
C ALA A 282 -10.45 -5.84 16.35
N LYS A 283 -9.56 -4.98 16.85
CA LYS A 283 -9.85 -3.60 17.29
C LYS A 283 -9.47 -2.55 16.23
N GLY A 284 -9.14 -2.95 15.00
CA GLY A 284 -8.67 -2.04 13.95
C GLY A 284 -7.32 -1.38 14.23
N MET A 285 -6.56 -1.87 15.23
CA MET A 285 -5.26 -1.31 15.58
C MET A 285 -4.18 -1.85 14.65
N LYS A 286 -3.58 -0.94 13.88
CA LYS A 286 -2.39 -1.21 13.08
C LYS A 286 -1.21 -1.56 14.00
N GLN A 287 -0.19 -2.20 13.42
CA GLN A 287 1.02 -2.56 14.16
C GLN A 287 1.72 -1.30 14.67
N GLN A 288 1.98 -1.24 15.96
CA GLN A 288 2.67 -0.14 16.62
C GLN A 288 3.72 -0.66 17.60
N TYR A 289 4.70 0.18 17.91
CA TYR A 289 5.65 -0.10 18.98
C TYR A 289 4.97 0.06 20.33
N VAL A 290 5.34 -0.77 21.29
CA VAL A 290 4.89 -0.64 22.68
C VAL A 290 5.99 0.00 23.53
N ASP A 291 5.56 0.67 24.59
CA ASP A 291 6.42 1.22 25.61
C ASP A 291 7.36 0.15 26.21
N GLU A 292 8.56 0.55 26.61
CA GLU A 292 9.59 -0.36 27.13
C GLU A 292 9.11 -1.13 28.38
N SER A 293 8.24 -0.53 29.20
CA SER A 293 7.64 -1.20 30.36
C SER A 293 6.77 -2.41 30.00
N GLN A 294 6.30 -2.50 28.76
CA GLN A 294 5.47 -3.59 28.25
C GLN A 294 6.27 -4.66 27.52
N HIS A 295 7.60 -4.50 27.40
CA HIS A 295 8.46 -5.49 26.75
C HIS A 295 8.55 -6.74 27.62
N ILE A 296 8.47 -7.90 26.99
CA ILE A 296 8.68 -9.18 27.66
C ILE A 296 10.18 -9.45 27.64
N ILE A 297 10.81 -9.27 28.80
CA ILE A 297 12.24 -9.50 28.99
C ILE A 297 12.40 -10.82 29.74
N TYR A 298 13.16 -11.75 29.15
CA TYR A 298 13.54 -13.01 29.79
C TYR A 298 15.07 -13.09 29.81
N GLU A 299 15.66 -13.07 31.01
CA GLU A 299 17.10 -13.19 31.18
C GLU A 299 17.55 -14.65 31.17
N ASN A 300 18.80 -14.89 30.74
CA ASN A 300 19.42 -16.22 30.72
C ASN A 300 18.59 -17.27 29.94
N ALA A 301 17.98 -16.86 28.81
CA ALA A 301 17.19 -17.73 27.95
C ALA A 301 18.05 -18.74 27.17
N HIS A 302 19.29 -18.35 26.87
CA HIS A 302 20.25 -19.09 26.05
C HIS A 302 21.69 -18.68 26.41
N GLU A 303 22.67 -19.46 25.94
CA GLU A 303 24.09 -19.20 26.19
C GLU A 303 24.53 -17.84 25.62
N PRO A 304 25.18 -16.96 26.41
CA PRO A 304 25.66 -15.68 25.93
C PRO A 304 26.94 -15.82 25.07
N ILE A 305 26.99 -15.11 23.94
CA ILE A 305 28.24 -14.95 23.16
C ILE A 305 29.13 -13.88 23.80
N ILE A 306 28.54 -12.82 24.38
CA ILE A 306 29.26 -11.68 24.95
C ILE A 306 28.89 -11.54 26.43
N SER A 307 29.88 -11.22 27.25
CA SER A 307 29.67 -10.96 28.68
C SER A 307 28.76 -9.74 28.89
N LYS A 308 27.95 -9.75 29.97
CA LYS A 308 27.11 -8.58 30.31
C LYS A 308 27.97 -7.33 30.54
N GLU A 309 29.18 -7.49 31.08
CA GLU A 309 30.14 -6.41 31.33
C GLU A 309 30.64 -5.76 30.04
N ASP A 310 31.10 -6.55 29.07
CA ASP A 310 31.61 -6.03 27.80
C ASP A 310 30.51 -5.37 26.97
N PHE A 311 29.31 -5.93 27.01
CA PHE A 311 28.13 -5.33 26.37
C PHE A 311 27.83 -3.95 26.96
N GLU A 312 27.86 -3.80 28.28
CA GLU A 312 27.64 -2.52 28.94
C GLU A 312 28.74 -1.50 28.61
N LYS A 313 30.01 -1.91 28.61
CA LYS A 313 31.14 -1.07 28.17
C LYS A 313 30.94 -0.56 26.73
N VAL A 314 30.44 -1.41 25.82
CA VAL A 314 30.10 -0.99 24.45
C VAL A 314 28.98 0.05 24.44
N LEU A 315 27.91 -0.15 25.23
CA LEU A 315 26.81 0.81 25.30
C LEU A 315 27.29 2.16 25.86
N GLN A 316 28.05 2.14 26.95
CA GLN A 316 28.63 3.32 27.57
C GLN A 316 29.57 4.06 26.61
N GLY A 317 30.52 3.35 26.00
CA GLY A 317 31.45 3.96 25.04
C GLY A 317 30.75 4.58 23.84
N ARG A 318 29.59 4.05 23.42
CA ARG A 318 28.76 4.68 22.37
C ARG A 318 28.04 5.93 22.86
N ALA A 319 27.50 5.91 24.08
CA ALA A 319 26.87 7.08 24.69
C ALA A 319 27.90 8.21 24.87
N ASP A 320 29.11 7.89 25.33
CA ASP A 320 30.19 8.85 25.51
C ASP A 320 30.65 9.46 24.18
N ARG A 321 30.79 8.64 23.13
CA ARG A 321 31.10 9.15 21.78
C ARG A 321 30.01 10.09 21.25
N LEU A 322 28.75 9.85 21.60
CA LEU A 322 27.64 10.74 21.21
C LEU A 322 27.70 12.06 21.97
N LYS A 323 27.97 12.00 23.29
CA LYS A 323 28.05 13.17 24.18
C LYS A 323 29.28 14.04 23.89
N ASN A 324 30.43 13.41 23.64
CA ASN A 324 31.72 14.07 23.44
C ASN A 324 32.09 14.23 21.96
N ASN A 325 31.12 14.12 21.04
CA ASN A 325 31.39 14.29 19.62
C ASN A 325 31.81 15.74 19.36
N ALA A 326 33.08 15.98 19.02
CA ALA A 326 33.58 17.32 18.66
C ALA A 326 32.87 17.94 17.45
N PHE A 327 32.23 17.11 16.62
CA PHE A 327 31.39 17.50 15.50
C PHE A 327 29.90 17.24 15.75
N GLY A 328 29.53 16.97 17.01
CA GLY A 328 28.15 16.87 17.45
C GLY A 328 27.52 18.24 17.38
N ALA A 329 26.61 18.42 16.43
CA ALA A 329 25.78 19.61 16.39
C ALA A 329 24.92 19.64 17.66
N GLU A 330 25.08 20.67 18.49
CA GLU A 330 24.04 21.04 19.45
C GLU A 330 22.73 21.29 18.68
N MET A 331 21.59 21.21 19.37
CA MET A 331 20.30 21.41 18.70
C MET A 331 20.19 22.87 18.23
N HIS A 332 20.57 23.13 16.98
CA HIS A 332 20.55 24.47 16.43
C HIS A 332 19.11 24.92 16.15
N ASN A 333 18.80 26.16 16.48
CA ASN A 333 17.52 26.81 16.20
C ASN A 333 17.40 27.29 14.73
N PHE A 334 17.96 26.54 13.78
CA PHE A 334 17.77 26.86 12.36
C PHE A 334 16.38 26.46 11.89
N GLU A 335 15.69 27.39 11.22
CA GLU A 335 14.53 27.06 10.41
C GLU A 335 15.00 26.18 9.23
N ARG A 336 14.48 24.94 9.18
CA ARG A 336 14.86 23.98 8.15
C ARG A 336 13.85 24.01 7.01
N ASP A 337 14.37 24.13 5.80
CA ASP A 337 13.62 23.81 4.60
C ASP A 337 13.47 22.28 4.47
N TYR A 338 12.29 21.79 4.84
CA TYR A 338 11.94 20.37 4.75
C TYR A 338 11.63 19.93 3.31
N GLU A 339 11.35 20.87 2.40
CA GLU A 339 11.04 20.54 1.02
C GLU A 339 12.33 20.17 0.27
N ASN A 340 12.39 18.95 -0.26
CA ASN A 340 13.46 18.54 -1.17
C ASN A 340 12.99 18.77 -2.62
N ARG A 341 13.27 19.97 -3.14
CA ARG A 341 12.78 20.41 -4.47
C ARG A 341 13.39 19.65 -5.65
N TYR A 342 14.52 18.98 -5.44
CA TYR A 342 15.23 18.18 -6.47
C TYR A 342 15.15 16.67 -6.20
N LYS A 343 14.21 16.22 -5.35
CA LYS A 343 14.07 14.82 -4.97
C LYS A 343 13.93 13.93 -6.20
N GLY A 344 14.72 12.88 -6.34
CA GLY A 344 14.64 11.96 -7.48
C GLY A 344 15.19 12.52 -8.80
N LEU A 345 15.85 13.69 -8.80
CA LEU A 345 16.37 14.30 -10.01
C LEU A 345 17.90 14.27 -10.12
N ILE A 346 18.65 14.02 -9.04
CA ILE A 346 20.11 14.20 -9.02
C ILE A 346 20.80 12.85 -8.94
N PHE A 347 21.66 12.56 -9.90
CA PHE A 347 22.30 11.25 -10.08
C PHE A 347 23.82 11.36 -10.20
N ASN A 348 24.53 10.35 -9.70
CA ASN A 348 25.96 10.20 -9.92
C ASN A 348 26.21 9.66 -11.34
N ASN A 349 27.06 10.32 -12.13
CA ASN A 349 27.44 9.88 -13.46
C ASN A 349 28.05 8.46 -13.49
N ALA A 350 28.92 8.14 -12.53
CA ALA A 350 29.67 6.89 -12.54
C ALA A 350 28.83 5.66 -12.17
N THR A 351 27.82 5.83 -11.32
CA THR A 351 27.03 4.71 -10.78
C THR A 351 25.56 4.72 -11.21
N GLY A 352 25.06 5.84 -11.76
CA GLY A 352 23.65 6.05 -12.05
C GLY A 352 22.75 6.13 -10.81
N LYS A 353 23.33 6.10 -9.60
CA LYS A 353 22.56 6.14 -8.34
C LYS A 353 22.17 7.58 -7.99
N GLU A 354 20.98 7.73 -7.39
CA GLU A 354 20.51 9.01 -6.87
C GLU A 354 21.42 9.52 -5.73
N LEU A 355 21.70 10.82 -5.73
CA LEU A 355 22.40 11.50 -4.64
C LEU A 355 21.42 11.92 -3.55
N TYR A 356 21.85 11.80 -2.30
CA TYR A 356 21.00 12.13 -1.15
C TYR A 356 21.19 13.58 -0.72
N ARG A 357 20.07 14.29 -0.52
CA ARG A 357 20.08 15.61 0.12
C ARG A 357 20.55 15.48 1.57
N ARG A 358 21.55 16.27 1.95
CA ARG A 358 22.12 16.34 3.29
C ARG A 358 22.15 17.79 3.74
N THR A 359 21.81 18.01 5.00
CA THR A 359 22.04 19.29 5.67
C THR A 359 23.53 19.45 5.96
N ARG A 360 24.06 20.63 5.65
CA ARG A 360 25.40 21.06 6.02
C ARG A 360 25.29 22.32 6.85
N ILE A 361 25.87 22.26 8.04
CA ILE A 361 26.05 23.42 8.90
C ILE A 361 27.52 23.82 8.78
N TYR A 362 27.78 25.10 8.54
CA TYR A 362 29.12 25.62 8.31
C TYR A 362 29.25 27.04 8.88
N GLY A 363 30.48 27.57 8.84
CA GLY A 363 30.85 28.83 9.47
C GLY A 363 31.64 28.58 10.75
N LYS A 364 32.54 29.51 11.11
CA LYS A 364 33.38 29.38 12.32
C LYS A 364 32.53 29.18 13.58
N ASN A 365 31.32 29.75 13.59
CA ASN A 365 30.37 29.68 14.68
C ASN A 365 29.18 28.72 14.39
N HIS A 366 29.26 27.91 13.32
CA HIS A 366 28.16 27.06 12.87
C HIS A 366 26.83 27.84 12.66
N ASP A 367 26.93 29.06 12.13
CA ASP A 367 25.86 30.05 11.99
C ASP A 367 25.08 29.94 10.67
N ARG A 368 25.47 29.03 9.78
CA ARG A 368 24.88 28.94 8.44
C ARG A 368 24.44 27.52 8.10
N LEU A 369 23.21 27.40 7.62
CA LEU A 369 22.61 26.14 7.17
C LEU A 369 22.46 26.13 5.65
N HIS A 370 22.98 25.08 5.02
CA HIS A 370 22.85 24.81 3.60
C HIS A 370 22.50 23.36 3.33
N TYR A 371 22.14 23.07 2.07
CA TYR A 371 21.84 21.74 1.59
C TYR A 371 22.79 21.37 0.47
N SER A 372 23.19 20.11 0.46
CA SER A 372 24.03 19.51 -0.59
C SER A 372 23.49 18.14 -0.96
N PHE A 373 23.65 17.76 -2.22
CA PHE A 373 23.40 16.40 -2.67
C PHE A 373 24.72 15.65 -2.76
N GLN A 374 24.80 14.46 -2.17
CA GLN A 374 26.03 13.67 -2.15
C GLN A 374 25.74 12.17 -2.12
N ASN A 375 26.71 11.38 -2.55
CA ASN A 375 26.63 9.92 -2.43
C ASN A 375 26.94 9.47 -0.99
N ASP A 376 26.30 8.39 -0.55
CA ASP A 376 26.48 7.87 0.81
C ASP A 376 27.65 6.87 0.87
N THR A 377 28.87 7.39 0.92
CA THR A 377 30.10 6.59 1.05
C THR A 377 30.37 6.17 2.50
N CYS A 378 29.66 6.73 3.48
CA CYS A 378 29.92 6.50 4.91
C CYS A 378 29.14 5.31 5.48
N THR A 379 28.95 4.26 4.69
CA THR A 379 28.19 3.05 5.09
C THR A 379 29.09 1.89 5.52
N GLY A 380 30.36 1.92 5.15
CA GLY A 380 31.34 0.85 5.39
C GLY A 380 31.43 -0.14 4.22
N LYS A 381 30.68 0.09 3.13
CA LYS A 381 30.80 -0.69 1.90
C LYS A 381 32.12 -0.40 1.19
N ILE A 382 32.67 -1.41 0.54
CA ILE A 382 33.84 -1.31 -0.34
C ILE A 382 33.31 -1.08 -1.74
N ASP A 383 32.76 0.12 -1.93
CA ASP A 383 32.41 0.61 -3.25
C ASP A 383 33.57 1.51 -3.69
N ASN A 384 34.18 1.26 -4.85
CA ASN A 384 35.21 2.13 -5.45
C ASN A 384 34.61 3.45 -5.98
N GLU A 385 33.60 3.98 -5.27
CA GLU A 385 32.83 5.14 -5.69
C GLU A 385 33.56 6.41 -5.23
N VAL A 386 33.96 7.25 -6.18
CA VAL A 386 34.49 8.58 -5.89
C VAL A 386 33.42 9.37 -5.15
N ARG A 387 33.80 10.06 -4.08
CA ARG A 387 32.87 10.91 -3.34
C ARG A 387 32.47 12.10 -4.21
N VAL A 388 31.19 12.20 -4.53
CA VAL A 388 30.63 13.29 -5.33
C VAL A 388 29.68 14.09 -4.46
N PHE A 389 29.76 15.42 -4.56
CA PHE A 389 28.76 16.30 -3.97
C PHE A 389 28.55 17.54 -4.82
N ILE A 390 27.36 18.13 -4.69
CA ILE A 390 26.97 19.41 -5.29
C ILE A 390 26.10 20.21 -4.30
N MET A 391 26.25 21.54 -4.26
CA MET A 391 25.45 22.37 -3.37
C MET A 391 24.10 22.71 -4.02
N GLU A 392 23.01 22.71 -3.24
CA GLU A 392 21.67 23.04 -3.76
C GLU A 392 21.62 24.45 -4.36
N ARG A 393 22.35 25.39 -3.77
CA ARG A 393 22.48 26.78 -4.29
C ARG A 393 23.15 26.86 -5.67
N GLU A 394 24.04 25.92 -6.00
CA GLU A 394 24.72 25.89 -7.30
C GLU A 394 23.76 25.41 -8.37
N LEU A 395 22.88 24.46 -8.02
CA LEU A 395 21.78 24.03 -8.88
C LEU A 395 20.75 25.14 -9.08
N ASP A 396 20.36 25.85 -8.03
CA ASP A 396 19.43 26.99 -8.14
C ASP A 396 19.99 28.08 -9.06
N LYS A 397 21.28 28.41 -8.91
CA LYS A 397 21.96 29.39 -9.76
C LYS A 397 21.98 28.94 -11.22
N ALA A 398 22.42 27.72 -11.51
CA ALA A 398 22.49 27.22 -12.88
C ALA A 398 21.10 27.08 -13.54
N MET A 399 20.09 26.67 -12.78
CA MET A 399 18.70 26.65 -13.26
C MET A 399 18.21 28.05 -13.62
N SER A 400 18.50 29.04 -12.77
CA SER A 400 18.10 30.44 -13.00
C SER A 400 18.78 31.03 -14.22
N GLU A 401 20.09 30.76 -14.40
CA GLU A 401 20.85 31.18 -15.58
C GLU A 401 20.28 30.56 -16.87
N LYS A 402 19.97 29.25 -16.87
CA LYS A 402 19.39 28.57 -18.04
C LYS A 402 17.98 29.06 -18.39
N VAL A 403 17.14 29.31 -17.39
CA VAL A 403 15.81 29.92 -17.58
C VAL A 403 15.94 31.33 -18.15
N ALA A 404 16.87 32.14 -17.63
CA ALA A 404 17.11 33.49 -18.13
C ALA A 404 17.62 33.49 -19.57
N GLU A 405 18.54 32.58 -19.92
CA GLU A 405 19.04 32.36 -21.28
C GLU A 405 17.87 32.07 -22.24
N PHE A 406 16.99 31.13 -21.87
CA PHE A 406 15.83 30.76 -22.67
C PHE A 406 14.87 31.94 -22.89
N ILE A 407 14.55 32.68 -21.83
CA ILE A 407 13.61 33.81 -21.91
C ILE A 407 14.17 34.91 -22.81
N THR A 408 15.48 35.15 -22.74
CA THR A 408 16.16 36.15 -23.56
C THR A 408 16.08 35.76 -25.04
N LYS A 409 16.34 34.49 -25.37
CA LYS A 409 16.18 33.96 -26.74
C LYS A 409 14.72 34.01 -27.22
N ALA A 410 13.77 33.66 -26.35
CA ALA A 410 12.34 33.58 -26.68
C ALA A 410 11.69 34.92 -27.04
N THR A 411 12.24 36.05 -26.58
CA THR A 411 11.72 37.43 -26.70
C THR A 411 10.34 37.65 -26.03
N SER A 412 9.30 36.90 -26.41
CA SER A 412 7.93 37.00 -25.87
C SER A 412 7.22 35.65 -25.77
N LYS A 413 6.55 35.42 -24.63
CA LYS A 413 5.74 34.21 -24.35
C LYS A 413 4.69 33.94 -25.41
N THR A 414 3.91 34.95 -25.79
CA THR A 414 2.79 34.79 -26.73
C THR A 414 3.29 34.46 -28.12
N LYS A 415 4.30 35.21 -28.60
CA LYS A 415 4.93 34.97 -29.91
C LYS A 415 5.56 33.59 -30.02
N LEU A 416 6.22 33.11 -28.95
CA LEU A 416 6.81 31.77 -28.95
C LEU A 416 5.75 30.67 -28.98
N ILE A 417 4.70 30.78 -28.17
CA ILE A 417 3.58 29.82 -28.17
C ILE A 417 2.92 29.78 -29.55
N GLU A 418 2.72 30.92 -30.19
CA GLU A 418 2.14 31.01 -31.54
C GLU A 418 3.03 30.34 -32.59
N ARG A 419 4.34 30.64 -32.59
CA ARG A 419 5.32 30.04 -33.51
C ARG A 419 5.36 28.52 -33.37
N VAL A 420 5.50 28.02 -32.15
CA VAL A 420 5.53 26.58 -31.86
C VAL A 420 4.20 25.93 -32.25
N SER A 421 3.08 26.55 -31.88
CA SER A 421 1.75 26.05 -32.25
C SER A 421 1.56 25.96 -33.76
N LYS A 422 2.05 26.97 -34.51
CA LYS A 422 1.98 27.02 -35.97
C LYS A 422 2.82 25.90 -36.61
N ARG A 423 4.08 25.72 -36.19
CA ARG A 423 4.95 24.62 -36.68
C ARG A 423 4.30 23.25 -36.50
N PHE A 424 3.79 22.96 -35.30
CA PHE A 424 3.10 21.68 -35.05
C PHE A 424 1.82 21.54 -35.89
N SER A 425 1.02 22.60 -36.01
CA SER A 425 -0.19 22.58 -36.85
C SER A 425 0.12 22.34 -38.33
N GLU A 426 1.21 22.90 -38.85
CA GLU A 426 1.66 22.69 -40.23
C GLU A 426 2.09 21.25 -40.47
N SER A 427 2.88 20.66 -39.57
CA SER A 427 3.28 19.24 -39.64
C SER A 427 2.09 18.29 -39.56
N ILE A 428 1.17 18.53 -38.60
CA ILE A 428 -0.08 17.76 -38.47
C ILE A 428 -0.92 17.90 -39.75
N GLY A 429 -0.99 19.10 -40.33
CA GLY A 429 -1.71 19.36 -41.59
C GLY A 429 -1.14 18.56 -42.76
N LYS A 430 0.18 18.39 -42.86
CA LYS A 430 0.83 17.56 -43.89
C LYS A 430 0.46 16.08 -43.71
N LEU A 431 0.59 15.54 -42.49
CA LEU A 431 0.27 14.15 -42.19
C LEU A 431 -1.22 13.83 -42.45
N ASN A 432 -2.12 14.75 -42.09
CA ASN A 432 -3.56 14.59 -42.36
C ASN A 432 -3.87 14.60 -43.88
N LYS A 433 -3.12 15.36 -44.69
CA LYS A 433 -3.23 15.28 -46.16
C LYS A 433 -2.78 13.92 -46.67
N ASP A 434 -1.74 13.32 -46.10
CA ASP A 434 -1.27 12.00 -46.51
C ASP A 434 -2.24 10.89 -46.09
N ILE A 435 -2.84 10.97 -44.89
CA ILE A 435 -3.96 10.10 -44.49
C ILE A 435 -5.11 10.21 -45.49
N SER A 436 -5.45 11.43 -45.91
CA SER A 436 -6.54 11.66 -46.89
C SER A 436 -6.22 11.01 -48.24
N LYS A 437 -4.97 11.09 -48.72
CA LYS A 437 -4.54 10.41 -49.95
C LYS A 437 -4.60 8.88 -49.83
N LEU A 438 -4.20 8.33 -48.68
CA LEU A 438 -4.27 6.89 -48.43
C LEU A 438 -5.73 6.40 -48.41
N LYS A 439 -6.64 7.15 -47.78
CA LYS A 439 -8.08 6.84 -47.79
C LYS A 439 -8.68 6.82 -49.19
N ILE A 440 -8.30 7.78 -50.04
CA ILE A 440 -8.70 7.80 -51.47
C ILE A 440 -8.18 6.55 -52.21
N LYS A 441 -6.98 6.05 -51.88
CA LYS A 441 -6.49 4.78 -52.45
C LYS A 441 -7.30 3.58 -51.99
N THR A 442 -7.69 3.54 -50.71
CA THR A 442 -8.59 2.50 -50.18
C THR A 442 -9.92 2.49 -50.91
N GLU A 443 -10.56 3.65 -51.10
CA GLU A 443 -11.84 3.78 -51.83
C GLU A 443 -11.73 3.26 -53.28
N LYS A 444 -10.57 3.46 -53.95
CA LYS A 444 -10.33 2.94 -55.30
C LYS A 444 -10.24 1.41 -55.33
N GLU A 445 -9.59 0.79 -54.35
CA GLU A 445 -9.51 -0.68 -54.23
C GLU A 445 -10.89 -1.27 -53.89
N GLU A 446 -11.68 -0.61 -53.05
CA GLU A 446 -13.07 -1.02 -52.75
C GLU A 446 -13.96 -0.93 -53.99
N PHE A 447 -13.83 0.13 -54.78
CA PHE A 447 -14.53 0.27 -56.06
C PHE A 447 -14.11 -0.82 -57.06
N LEU A 448 -12.84 -1.22 -57.08
CA LEU A 448 -12.37 -2.33 -57.90
C LEU A 448 -13.07 -3.65 -57.50
N ILE A 449 -13.18 -3.93 -56.20
CA ILE A 449 -13.91 -5.12 -55.70
C ILE A 449 -15.36 -5.10 -56.17
N GLN A 450 -16.05 -3.95 -56.10
CA GLN A 450 -17.43 -3.81 -56.57
C GLN A 450 -17.54 -4.09 -58.09
N LYS A 451 -16.64 -3.54 -58.89
CA LYS A 451 -16.63 -3.74 -60.34
C LYS A 451 -16.37 -5.20 -60.72
N VAL A 452 -15.42 -5.86 -60.08
CA VAL A 452 -15.13 -7.28 -60.37
C VAL A 452 -16.31 -8.18 -59.94
N TYR A 453 -17.04 -7.82 -58.88
CA TYR A 453 -18.28 -8.50 -58.49
C TYR A 453 -19.39 -8.35 -59.54
N GLU A 454 -19.56 -7.15 -60.11
CA GLU A 454 -20.51 -6.91 -61.21
C GLU A 454 -20.16 -7.76 -62.45
N GLU A 455 -18.88 -7.80 -62.84
CA GLU A 455 -18.41 -8.62 -63.96
C GLU A 455 -18.66 -10.12 -63.75
N TYR A 456 -18.46 -10.62 -62.52
CA TYR A 456 -18.80 -11.99 -62.12
C TYR A 456 -20.31 -12.25 -62.20
N SER A 457 -21.14 -11.34 -61.67
CA SER A 457 -22.60 -11.46 -61.70
C SER A 457 -23.18 -11.48 -63.12
N LEU A 458 -22.51 -10.83 -64.07
CA LEU A 458 -22.87 -10.81 -65.49
C LEU A 458 -22.29 -12.01 -66.27
N GLY A 459 -21.59 -12.94 -65.60
CA GLY A 459 -20.99 -14.12 -66.22
C GLY A 459 -19.77 -13.84 -67.10
N LYS A 460 -19.17 -12.65 -67.01
CA LYS A 460 -17.99 -12.26 -67.81
C LYS A 460 -16.68 -12.80 -67.25
N VAL A 461 -16.66 -13.18 -65.98
CA VAL A 461 -15.49 -13.65 -65.23
C VAL A 461 -15.89 -14.89 -64.45
N ASP A 462 -15.02 -15.90 -64.42
CA ASP A 462 -15.24 -17.10 -63.60
C ASP A 462 -15.04 -16.83 -62.09
N ARG A 463 -15.43 -17.80 -61.27
CA ARG A 463 -15.36 -17.68 -59.81
C ARG A 463 -13.92 -17.60 -59.30
N GLU A 464 -12.98 -18.30 -59.94
CA GLU A 464 -11.59 -18.41 -59.51
C GLU A 464 -10.85 -17.07 -59.72
N VAL A 465 -11.05 -16.45 -60.87
CA VAL A 465 -10.52 -15.13 -61.23
C VAL A 465 -11.14 -14.03 -60.37
N TYR A 466 -12.46 -14.09 -60.09
CA TYR A 466 -13.10 -13.17 -59.13
C TYR A 466 -12.46 -13.27 -57.74
N SER A 467 -12.31 -14.49 -57.23
CA SER A 467 -11.74 -14.75 -55.89
C SER A 467 -10.33 -14.19 -55.78
N LEU A 468 -9.48 -14.46 -56.79
CA LEU A 468 -8.10 -13.99 -56.83
C LEU A 468 -8.01 -12.46 -56.85
N LYS A 469 -8.77 -11.79 -57.72
CA LYS A 469 -8.77 -10.31 -57.81
C LYS A 469 -9.29 -9.66 -56.52
N ARG A 470 -10.31 -10.25 -55.90
CA ARG A 470 -10.84 -9.78 -54.61
C ARG A 470 -9.81 -9.93 -53.50
N GLU A 471 -9.10 -11.06 -53.43
CA GLU A 471 -8.06 -11.28 -52.43
C GLU A 471 -6.88 -10.30 -52.57
N ILE A 472 -6.45 -10.03 -53.82
CA ILE A 472 -5.40 -9.03 -54.09
C ILE A 472 -5.83 -7.64 -53.60
N ALA A 473 -7.04 -7.19 -53.98
CA ALA A 473 -7.54 -5.88 -53.55
C ALA A 473 -7.72 -5.79 -52.02
N LEU A 474 -8.19 -6.86 -51.36
CA LEU A 474 -8.27 -6.92 -49.90
C LEU A 474 -6.88 -6.86 -49.24
N SER A 475 -5.86 -7.48 -49.83
CA SER A 475 -4.48 -7.41 -49.35
C SER A 475 -3.92 -5.98 -49.48
N HIS A 476 -4.19 -5.29 -50.59
CA HIS A 476 -3.83 -3.88 -50.75
C HIS A 476 -4.52 -2.99 -49.72
N ILE A 477 -5.84 -3.17 -49.50
CA ILE A 477 -6.61 -2.44 -48.48
C ILE A 477 -6.01 -2.67 -47.09
N ALA A 478 -5.67 -3.91 -46.74
CA ALA A 478 -5.05 -4.23 -45.46
C ALA A 478 -3.69 -3.51 -45.27
N THR A 479 -2.87 -3.48 -46.32
CA THR A 479 -1.57 -2.79 -46.31
C THR A 479 -1.75 -1.28 -46.12
N ILE A 480 -2.65 -0.66 -46.89
CA ILE A 480 -2.95 0.78 -46.80
C ILE A 480 -3.52 1.13 -45.43
N ASN A 481 -4.41 0.30 -44.86
CA ASN A 481 -4.97 0.53 -43.53
C ASN A 481 -3.89 0.49 -42.43
N ASN A 482 -2.91 -0.42 -42.53
CA ASN A 482 -1.77 -0.45 -41.61
C ASN A 482 -0.93 0.82 -41.72
N GLU A 483 -0.70 1.33 -42.95
CA GLU A 483 -0.03 2.61 -43.15
C GLU A 483 -0.81 3.76 -42.51
N VAL A 484 -2.12 3.85 -42.72
CA VAL A 484 -3.00 4.85 -42.10
C VAL A 484 -2.89 4.82 -40.58
N ILE A 485 -2.95 3.64 -39.96
CA ILE A 485 -2.83 3.47 -38.50
C ILE A 485 -1.47 3.97 -38.01
N SER A 486 -0.39 3.68 -38.73
CA SER A 486 0.95 4.15 -38.35
C SER A 486 1.08 5.68 -38.43
N VAL A 487 0.55 6.30 -39.49
CA VAL A 487 0.54 7.76 -39.65
C VAL A 487 -0.37 8.44 -38.63
N GLU A 488 -1.56 7.88 -38.34
CA GLU A 488 -2.46 8.38 -37.29
C GLU A 488 -1.82 8.34 -35.90
N LYS A 489 -1.02 7.32 -35.62
CA LYS A 489 -0.23 7.24 -34.38
C LYS A 489 0.78 8.38 -34.30
N ILE A 490 1.49 8.66 -35.39
CA ILE A 490 2.42 9.79 -35.48
C ILE A 490 1.67 11.11 -35.24
N VAL A 491 0.50 11.32 -35.85
CA VAL A 491 -0.31 12.53 -35.63
C VAL A 491 -0.66 12.70 -34.14
N LYS A 492 -1.12 11.64 -33.47
CA LYS A 492 -1.43 11.68 -32.03
C LYS A 492 -0.19 12.03 -31.19
N ASP A 493 0.97 11.50 -31.54
CA ASP A 493 2.23 11.83 -30.86
C ASP A 493 2.61 13.30 -31.07
N PHE A 494 2.46 13.84 -32.29
CA PHE A 494 2.67 15.27 -32.57
C PHE A 494 1.69 16.17 -31.80
N GLU A 495 0.42 15.79 -31.65
CA GLU A 495 -0.56 16.54 -30.84
C GLU A 495 -0.20 16.53 -29.35
N ARG A 496 0.24 15.40 -28.83
CA ARG A 496 0.72 15.27 -27.45
C ARG A 496 1.97 16.13 -27.23
N ASN A 497 2.92 16.10 -28.17
CA ASN A 497 4.13 16.90 -28.11
C ASN A 497 3.81 18.39 -28.17
N LYS A 498 2.90 18.83 -29.05
CA LYS A 498 2.41 20.22 -29.10
C LYS A 498 1.87 20.69 -27.74
N LYS A 499 0.98 19.91 -27.10
CA LYS A 499 0.42 20.24 -25.79
C LYS A 499 1.51 20.35 -24.72
N THR A 500 2.46 19.42 -24.74
CA THR A 500 3.57 19.34 -23.79
C THR A 500 4.54 20.53 -23.97
N SER A 501 4.92 20.86 -25.20
CA SER A 501 5.74 22.03 -25.54
C SER A 501 5.12 23.34 -25.08
N ILE A 502 3.81 23.53 -25.30
CA ILE A 502 3.11 24.74 -24.85
C ILE A 502 3.08 24.81 -23.32
N LYS A 503 2.91 23.67 -22.63
CA LYS A 503 2.97 23.62 -21.17
C LYS A 503 4.36 24.03 -20.68
N TRP A 504 5.43 23.46 -21.23
CA TRP A 504 6.80 23.82 -20.85
C TRP A 504 7.11 25.29 -21.06
N ILE A 505 6.69 25.89 -22.19
CA ILE A 505 6.85 27.33 -22.40
C ILE A 505 6.15 28.12 -21.28
N LYS A 506 4.93 27.75 -20.90
CA LYS A 506 4.22 28.42 -19.79
C LYS A 506 5.00 28.30 -18.48
N ASP A 507 5.51 27.12 -18.19
CA ASP A 507 6.27 26.80 -16.98
C ASP A 507 7.58 27.62 -16.91
N VAL A 508 8.37 27.67 -17.98
CA VAL A 508 9.61 28.49 -18.01
C VAL A 508 9.32 29.98 -17.81
N PHE A 509 8.24 30.50 -18.40
CA PHE A 509 7.88 31.91 -18.19
C PHE A 509 7.30 32.20 -16.79
N LEU A 510 6.80 31.19 -16.07
CA LEU A 510 6.43 31.31 -14.65
C LEU A 510 7.70 31.37 -13.78
N ALA A 511 8.74 30.61 -14.13
CA ALA A 511 10.02 30.57 -13.42
C ALA A 511 10.70 31.94 -13.30
N LYS A 512 10.53 32.84 -14.29
CA LYS A 512 11.10 34.21 -14.28
C LYS A 512 10.75 35.02 -13.02
N LYS A 513 9.56 34.77 -12.44
CA LYS A 513 9.00 35.62 -11.39
C LYS A 513 9.38 35.18 -9.97
N VAL A 514 10.18 34.12 -9.82
CA VAL A 514 10.41 33.49 -8.52
C VAL A 514 11.90 33.44 -8.23
N GLU A 515 12.33 33.95 -7.08
CA GLU A 515 13.73 33.88 -6.62
C GLU A 515 14.19 32.44 -6.35
N LYS A 516 13.25 31.57 -5.96
CA LYS A 516 13.48 30.15 -5.66
C LYS A 516 12.44 29.29 -6.36
N LEU A 517 12.87 28.49 -7.33
CA LEU A 517 11.95 27.68 -8.13
C LEU A 517 11.24 26.63 -7.24
N PRO A 518 9.89 26.53 -7.28
CA PRO A 518 9.15 25.53 -6.52
C PRO A 518 9.39 24.13 -7.08
N ALA A 519 9.26 23.09 -6.24
CA ALA A 519 9.54 21.71 -6.64
C ALA A 519 8.75 21.28 -7.89
N ASP A 520 7.45 21.56 -7.94
CA ASP A 520 6.58 21.21 -9.07
C ASP A 520 7.10 21.76 -10.41
N LEU A 521 7.66 22.97 -10.37
CA LEU A 521 8.20 23.62 -11.56
C LEU A 521 9.52 22.96 -11.98
N ILE A 522 10.42 22.69 -11.04
CA ILE A 522 11.67 21.96 -11.32
C ILE A 522 11.34 20.59 -11.93
N HIS A 523 10.40 19.85 -11.34
CA HIS A 523 9.95 18.56 -11.83
C HIS A 523 9.23 18.61 -13.18
N SER A 524 8.62 19.75 -13.55
CA SER A 524 8.04 19.93 -14.88
C SER A 524 9.11 20.16 -15.96
N LEU A 525 10.21 20.83 -15.60
CA LEU A 525 11.25 21.27 -16.52
C LEU A 525 12.40 20.26 -16.66
N VAL A 526 12.86 19.71 -15.55
CA VAL A 526 14.08 18.90 -15.44
C VAL A 526 13.73 17.41 -15.55
N GLU A 527 14.49 16.70 -16.39
CA GLU A 527 14.41 15.25 -16.51
C GLU A 527 15.34 14.60 -15.46
N LYS A 528 16.61 14.98 -15.48
CA LYS A 528 17.63 14.53 -14.54
C LYS A 528 18.81 15.51 -14.50
N ILE A 529 19.57 15.45 -13.42
CA ILE A 529 20.80 16.22 -13.18
C ILE A 529 21.89 15.19 -12.94
N ILE A 530 22.93 15.23 -13.77
CA ILE A 530 24.07 14.31 -13.68
C ILE A 530 25.22 15.04 -13.01
N VAL A 531 25.79 14.46 -11.95
CA VAL A 531 26.95 15.03 -11.24
C VAL A 531 28.17 14.15 -11.46
N TYR A 532 29.28 14.78 -11.86
CA TYR A 532 30.54 14.13 -12.22
C TYR A 532 31.54 14.11 -11.06
N GLY A 533 32.55 13.24 -11.17
CA GLY A 533 33.57 13.04 -10.13
C GLY A 533 34.44 14.28 -9.84
N ASN A 534 34.49 15.23 -10.77
CA ASN A 534 35.20 16.51 -10.62
C ASN A 534 34.30 17.64 -10.07
N HIS A 535 33.14 17.31 -9.53
CA HIS A 535 32.12 18.26 -9.04
C HIS A 535 31.44 19.12 -10.13
N ASN A 536 31.70 18.85 -11.41
CA ASN A 536 30.88 19.40 -12.49
C ASN A 536 29.52 18.70 -12.53
N PHE A 537 28.55 19.33 -13.18
CA PHE A 537 27.23 18.75 -13.37
C PHE A 537 26.62 19.18 -14.70
N GLU A 538 25.66 18.39 -15.15
CA GLU A 538 24.84 18.64 -16.34
C GLU A 538 23.36 18.58 -15.94
N ILE A 539 22.57 19.57 -16.39
CA ILE A 539 21.12 19.57 -16.21
C ILE A 539 20.48 19.15 -17.52
N ILE A 540 19.83 17.99 -17.52
CA ILE A 540 19.10 17.48 -18.66
C ILE A 540 17.63 17.86 -18.48
N PHE A 541 17.16 18.71 -19.38
CA PHE A 541 15.77 19.17 -19.42
C PHE A 541 14.90 18.15 -20.16
N LYS A 542 13.61 18.08 -19.81
CA LYS A 542 12.61 17.25 -20.51
C LYS A 542 12.35 17.70 -21.94
N PHE A 543 12.94 18.82 -22.34
CA PHE A 543 12.77 19.46 -23.62
C PHE A 543 14.10 19.99 -24.14
N ASN A 544 14.28 19.90 -25.45
CA ASN A 544 15.36 20.58 -26.12
C ASN A 544 14.96 22.05 -26.34
N MET A 545 15.69 22.97 -25.70
CA MET A 545 15.45 24.40 -25.79
C MET A 545 15.64 24.92 -27.22
N ASP A 546 16.62 24.41 -27.95
CA ASP A 546 16.95 24.83 -29.30
C ASP A 546 15.90 24.32 -30.30
N SER A 547 15.47 23.06 -30.15
CA SER A 547 14.36 22.50 -30.95
C SER A 547 13.05 23.27 -30.74
N LEU A 548 12.75 23.72 -29.52
CA LEU A 548 11.60 24.59 -29.23
C LEU A 548 11.71 25.97 -29.87
N MET A 549 12.92 26.51 -29.98
CA MET A 549 13.19 27.81 -30.58
C MET A 549 13.22 27.79 -32.12
N GLY A 550 13.30 26.59 -32.72
CA GLY A 550 13.38 26.38 -34.17
C GLY A 550 14.82 26.37 -34.70
N GLY A 551 15.81 26.10 -33.85
CA GLY A 551 17.16 25.77 -34.28
C GLY A 551 17.15 24.45 -35.06
N VAL A 552 17.91 24.41 -36.15
CA VAL A 552 18.16 23.20 -36.94
C VAL A 552 18.82 22.19 -36.00
N GLU A 553 18.31 20.95 -35.97
CA GLU A 553 19.06 19.83 -35.42
C GLU A 553 20.22 19.61 -36.39
N ASP A 554 21.44 20.00 -35.99
CA ASP A 554 22.64 19.48 -36.66
C ASP A 554 22.67 17.98 -36.37
N GLU A 555 22.52 17.19 -37.44
CA GLU A 555 22.53 15.72 -37.47
C GLU A 555 23.78 15.10 -36.84
#